data_AF-A0A7S3EUW7-F1
#
_entry.id   AF-A0A7S3EUW7-F1
#
_cell.length_a   1.000
_cell.length_b   1.000
_cell.length_c   1.000
_cell.angle_alpha   90.00
_cell.angle_beta   90.00
_cell.angle_gamma   90.00
#
_symmetry.space_group_name_H-M   'P 1'
#
loop_
_entity.id
_entity.type
_entity.pdbx_description
1 polymer ?
#
loop_
_entity_poly.entity_id
_entity_poly.type
_entity_poly.pdbx_seq_one_letter_code
_entity_poly.pdbx_strand_id
1 'polypeptide(L)'
;PSKDNYWSTQWQPGSKWGDTTNEPYNRLQAAVITLSKGPVCPSDAIGKSDVPLIMRSAMSDGTLLQPARPATQIDATFAAKAFGHNTPDGEIWFAPSVVSGRRYGVLLSAVLKAPYGIKPETLGYPAGYELVAVESNASSTAVVVSAASPLSLMASGKYDFSLWNLSPREPNGWALLGEVGSKWVGVSPARVQQVYYADTQLTVTVRGAVSETVSIAFASPGSSDHPAGKVVTVDCVIPSGGTARANVPSATCVAD
;
A
#
# COMPACT_ATOMS: atom_id res chain seq x y z
N PRO A 1 -18.40 -15.20 3.95
CA PRO A 1 -19.17 -14.15 3.25
C PRO A 1 -18.53 -13.79 1.91
N SER A 2 -19.20 -14.09 0.80
CA SER A 2 -18.86 -13.51 -0.52
C SER A 2 -19.53 -12.14 -0.61
N LYS A 3 -18.75 -11.10 -0.94
CA LYS A 3 -19.27 -9.79 -1.30
C LYS A 3 -18.99 -9.61 -2.79
N ASP A 4 -20.02 -9.36 -3.58
CA ASP A 4 -19.90 -9.33 -5.05
C ASP A 4 -19.61 -7.92 -5.58
N ASN A 5 -20.12 -6.89 -4.88
CA ASN A 5 -19.93 -5.50 -5.24
C ASN A 5 -19.87 -4.58 -4.02
N TYR A 6 -19.48 -3.33 -4.22
CA TYR A 6 -19.58 -2.25 -3.23
C TYR A 6 -19.97 -0.93 -3.90
N TRP A 7 -20.39 0.06 -3.10
CA TRP A 7 -20.54 1.44 -3.57
C TRP A 7 -19.30 2.26 -3.22
N SER A 8 -18.72 2.92 -4.23
CA SER A 8 -17.61 3.85 -4.04
C SER A 8 -18.07 5.17 -3.41
N THR A 9 -19.37 5.48 -3.43
CA THR A 9 -19.97 6.55 -2.64
C THR A 9 -20.89 6.00 -1.55
N GLN A 10 -21.04 6.74 -0.45
CA GLN A 10 -21.85 6.28 0.67
C GLN A 10 -23.34 6.19 0.33
N TRP A 11 -23.82 7.05 -0.55
CA TRP A 11 -25.25 7.24 -0.82
C TRP A 11 -25.55 7.13 -2.32
N GLN A 12 -26.52 6.29 -2.68
CA GLN A 12 -26.95 6.03 -4.06
C GLN A 12 -28.45 6.36 -4.21
N PRO A 13 -28.80 7.59 -4.63
CA PRO A 13 -30.19 7.99 -4.82
C PRO A 13 -30.94 7.08 -5.80
N GLY A 14 -32.18 6.70 -5.47
CA GLY A 14 -32.99 5.83 -6.32
C GLY A 14 -32.53 4.36 -6.33
N SER A 15 -31.73 3.94 -5.34
CA SER A 15 -31.36 2.52 -5.22
C SER A 15 -32.62 1.67 -4.99
N LYS A 16 -32.68 0.51 -5.64
CA LYS A 16 -33.78 -0.46 -5.47
C LYS A 16 -33.89 -1.02 -4.05
N TRP A 17 -32.87 -0.81 -3.22
CA TRP A 17 -32.80 -1.28 -1.84
C TRP A 17 -33.39 -0.27 -0.84
N GLY A 18 -33.87 0.88 -1.32
CA GLY A 18 -34.59 1.88 -0.54
C GLY A 18 -33.75 3.09 -0.15
N ASP A 19 -34.46 4.13 0.32
CA ASP A 19 -33.91 5.48 0.47
C ASP A 19 -32.96 5.67 1.67
N THR A 20 -32.79 4.63 2.49
CA THR A 20 -31.93 4.64 3.67
C THR A 20 -30.71 3.73 3.52
N THR A 21 -30.60 3.01 2.41
CA THR A 21 -29.48 2.09 2.17
C THR A 21 -28.21 2.87 1.91
N ASN A 22 -27.14 2.62 2.65
CA ASN A 22 -25.86 3.29 2.47
C ASN A 22 -24.68 2.32 2.59
N GLU A 23 -23.53 2.73 2.03
CA GLU A 23 -22.24 2.07 2.16
C GLU A 23 -21.32 2.98 3.00
N PRO A 24 -21.50 3.03 4.34
CA PRO A 24 -20.93 4.08 5.18
C PRO A 24 -19.39 4.02 5.26
N TYR A 25 -18.80 2.88 4.91
CA TYR A 25 -17.36 2.62 4.98
C TYR A 25 -16.75 2.33 3.61
N ASN A 26 -17.28 2.96 2.55
CA ASN A 26 -16.81 2.87 1.17
C ASN A 26 -15.27 2.94 1.04
N ARG A 27 -14.61 3.84 1.77
CA ARG A 27 -13.14 3.98 1.75
C ARG A 27 -12.40 2.77 2.30
N LEU A 28 -12.81 2.25 3.46
CA LEU A 28 -12.25 1.03 4.05
C LEU A 28 -12.48 -0.16 3.13
N GLN A 29 -13.66 -0.25 2.53
CA GLN A 29 -13.98 -1.33 1.62
C GLN A 29 -13.15 -1.28 0.34
N ALA A 30 -12.96 -0.10 -0.25
CA ALA A 30 -12.07 0.07 -1.40
C ALA A 30 -10.64 -0.43 -1.11
N ALA A 31 -10.11 -0.16 0.08
CA ALA A 31 -8.84 -0.72 0.51
C ALA A 31 -8.92 -2.25 0.67
N VAL A 32 -9.88 -2.76 1.44
CA VAL A 32 -10.04 -4.19 1.74
C VAL A 32 -10.23 -5.03 0.47
N ILE A 33 -11.04 -4.60 -0.49
CA ILE A 33 -11.25 -5.33 -1.75
C ILE A 33 -9.99 -5.36 -2.62
N THR A 34 -9.18 -4.29 -2.59
CA THR A 34 -7.90 -4.26 -3.29
C THR A 34 -6.94 -5.28 -2.68
N LEU A 35 -6.94 -5.38 -1.34
CA LEU A 35 -6.06 -6.28 -0.61
C LEU A 35 -6.54 -7.74 -0.59
N SER A 36 -7.83 -8.01 -0.80
CA SER A 36 -8.40 -9.36 -0.75
C SER A 36 -8.14 -10.19 -2.00
N LYS A 37 -7.78 -9.54 -3.12
CA LYS A 37 -7.72 -10.16 -4.46
C LYS A 37 -9.04 -10.82 -4.91
N GLY A 38 -10.15 -10.51 -4.23
CA GLY A 38 -11.46 -11.03 -4.58
C GLY A 38 -12.05 -10.31 -5.81
N PRO A 39 -12.97 -10.95 -6.56
CA PRO A 39 -13.63 -10.35 -7.71
C PRO A 39 -14.76 -9.41 -7.25
N VAL A 40 -14.41 -8.29 -6.60
CA VAL A 40 -15.38 -7.29 -6.12
C VAL A 40 -15.33 -6.07 -7.01
N CYS A 41 -16.46 -5.71 -7.63
CA CYS A 41 -16.55 -4.57 -8.52
C CYS A 41 -17.28 -3.38 -7.86
N PRO A 42 -16.90 -2.12 -8.19
CA PRO A 42 -17.77 -0.98 -7.93
C PRO A 42 -19.12 -1.16 -8.66
N SER A 43 -20.23 -0.87 -7.98
CA SER A 43 -21.59 -0.98 -8.54
C SER A 43 -22.41 0.28 -8.23
N ASP A 44 -21.80 1.44 -8.42
CA ASP A 44 -22.45 2.73 -8.25
C ASP A 44 -23.52 3.00 -9.31
N ALA A 45 -24.46 3.89 -9.02
CA ALA A 45 -25.37 4.40 -10.03
C ALA A 45 -24.60 5.17 -11.13
N ILE A 46 -25.20 5.23 -12.32
CA ILE A 46 -24.61 5.95 -13.46
C ILE A 46 -24.32 7.40 -13.06
N GLY A 47 -23.07 7.83 -13.26
CA GLY A 47 -22.62 9.18 -12.93
C GLY A 47 -22.41 9.43 -11.43
N LYS A 48 -22.40 8.40 -10.57
CA LYS A 48 -22.22 8.50 -9.12
C LYS A 48 -20.97 7.80 -8.58
N SER A 49 -20.10 7.29 -9.44
CA SER A 49 -18.84 6.69 -9.03
C SER A 49 -17.86 7.74 -8.50
N ASP A 50 -17.25 7.45 -7.36
CA ASP A 50 -16.05 8.15 -6.87
C ASP A 50 -14.84 7.61 -7.62
N VAL A 51 -14.56 8.20 -8.78
CA VAL A 51 -13.44 7.80 -9.64
C VAL A 51 -12.11 7.88 -8.88
N PRO A 52 -11.75 8.97 -8.17
CA PRO A 52 -10.52 9.00 -7.37
C PRO A 52 -10.37 7.82 -6.41
N LEU A 53 -11.44 7.46 -5.68
CA LEU A 53 -11.40 6.34 -4.73
C LEU A 53 -11.20 4.99 -5.44
N ILE A 54 -11.92 4.75 -6.53
CA ILE A 54 -11.80 3.54 -7.34
C ILE A 54 -10.39 3.43 -7.92
N MET A 55 -9.86 4.52 -8.46
CA MET A 55 -8.56 4.55 -9.11
C MET A 55 -7.38 4.41 -8.15
N ARG A 56 -7.60 4.40 -6.83
CA ARG A 56 -6.58 3.95 -5.87
C ARG A 56 -6.30 2.45 -5.97
N SER A 57 -7.21 1.67 -6.57
CA SER A 57 -7.11 0.20 -6.72
C SER A 57 -6.59 -0.27 -8.08
N ALA A 58 -6.45 0.63 -9.06
CA ALA A 58 -6.18 0.27 -10.46
C ALA A 58 -5.29 1.28 -11.19
N MET A 59 -4.68 0.85 -12.29
CA MET A 59 -4.06 1.71 -13.30
C MET A 59 -5.13 2.43 -14.13
N SER A 60 -4.73 3.43 -14.92
CA SER A 60 -5.66 4.16 -15.81
C SER A 60 -6.37 3.28 -16.85
N ASP A 61 -5.82 2.12 -17.22
CA ASP A 61 -6.42 1.14 -18.11
C ASP A 61 -7.38 0.14 -17.42
N GLY A 62 -7.58 0.27 -16.10
CA GLY A 62 -8.43 -0.61 -15.30
C GLY A 62 -7.72 -1.86 -14.76
N THR A 63 -6.44 -2.07 -15.05
CA THR A 63 -5.65 -3.16 -14.45
C THR A 63 -5.54 -2.97 -12.95
N LEU A 64 -5.98 -3.96 -12.16
CA LEU A 64 -5.95 -3.89 -10.71
C LEU A 64 -4.53 -3.92 -10.14
N LEU A 65 -4.25 -3.01 -9.21
CA LEU A 65 -3.01 -2.90 -8.45
C LEU A 65 -3.15 -3.62 -7.12
N GLN A 66 -3.02 -4.94 -7.16
CA GLN A 66 -3.19 -5.83 -6.01
C GLN A 66 -1.85 -6.29 -5.42
N PRO A 67 -1.82 -6.72 -4.15
CA PRO A 67 -0.67 -7.42 -3.59
C PRO A 67 -0.43 -8.76 -4.32
N ALA A 68 0.75 -9.38 -4.11
CA ALA A 68 1.03 -10.70 -4.68
C ALA A 68 0.11 -11.78 -4.07
N ARG A 69 -0.14 -11.70 -2.77
CA ARG A 69 -1.07 -12.59 -2.03
C ARG A 69 -2.16 -11.79 -1.33
N PRO A 70 -3.35 -12.36 -1.15
CA PRO A 70 -4.41 -11.69 -0.40
C PRO A 70 -3.97 -11.38 1.03
N ALA A 71 -4.54 -10.34 1.62
CA ALA A 71 -4.29 -10.00 3.01
C ALA A 71 -4.72 -11.13 3.95
N THR A 72 -3.88 -11.43 4.93
CA THR A 72 -4.20 -12.34 6.03
C THR A 72 -4.03 -11.63 7.36
N GLN A 73 -4.86 -11.97 8.34
CA GLN A 73 -4.71 -11.46 9.70
C GLN A 73 -3.36 -11.94 10.27
N ILE A 74 -2.67 -11.11 11.06
CA ILE A 74 -1.36 -11.44 11.59
C ILE A 74 -1.44 -12.55 12.66
N ASP A 75 -0.39 -13.37 12.76
CA ASP A 75 -0.34 -14.50 13.70
C ASP A 75 -0.54 -14.08 15.17
N ALA A 76 -0.13 -12.86 15.53
CA ALA A 76 -0.31 -12.31 16.87
C ALA A 76 -1.79 -12.24 17.29
N THR A 77 -2.72 -12.06 16.34
CA THR A 77 -4.16 -12.07 16.63
C THR A 77 -4.67 -13.47 16.96
N PHE A 78 -4.04 -14.53 16.45
CA PHE A 78 -4.45 -15.92 16.71
C PHE A 78 -3.79 -16.49 17.96
N ALA A 79 -2.50 -16.19 18.19
CA ALA A 79 -1.80 -16.55 19.42
C ALA A 79 -2.54 -16.02 20.66
N ALA A 80 -3.20 -14.86 20.53
CA ALA A 80 -4.12 -14.30 21.51
C ALA A 80 -5.22 -15.25 21.95
N LYS A 81 -6.00 -15.70 20.97
CA LYS A 81 -7.24 -16.43 21.18
C LYS A 81 -6.96 -17.82 21.72
N ALA A 82 -5.77 -18.35 21.40
CA ALA A 82 -5.31 -19.63 21.90
C ALA A 82 -4.64 -19.56 23.28
N PHE A 83 -3.91 -18.49 23.61
CA PHE A 83 -2.98 -18.48 24.75
C PHE A 83 -3.08 -17.28 25.72
N GLY A 84 -3.95 -16.30 25.48
CA GLY A 84 -4.27 -15.23 26.45
C GLY A 84 -3.21 -14.14 26.65
N HIS A 85 -2.40 -13.84 25.63
CA HIS A 85 -1.30 -12.86 25.71
C HIS A 85 -1.69 -11.42 25.30
N ASN A 86 -0.76 -10.46 25.46
CA ASN A 86 -0.86 -9.06 25.01
C ASN A 86 -1.04 -8.97 23.49
N THR A 87 -2.28 -8.82 23.05
CA THR A 87 -2.64 -8.98 21.64
C THR A 87 -3.38 -7.79 21.11
N PRO A 88 -3.30 -7.54 19.79
CA PRO A 88 -4.06 -6.46 19.21
C PRO A 88 -5.55 -6.80 19.30
N ASP A 89 -6.31 -5.98 20.03
CA ASP A 89 -7.77 -6.00 20.00
C ASP A 89 -8.22 -5.13 18.83
N GLY A 90 -8.42 -5.76 17.67
CA GLY A 90 -8.78 -5.10 16.42
C GLY A 90 -8.42 -5.93 15.19
N GLU A 91 -8.57 -5.31 14.02
CA GLU A 91 -8.31 -5.93 12.72
C GLU A 91 -6.94 -5.48 12.19
N ILE A 92 -5.93 -6.35 12.28
CA ILE A 92 -4.61 -6.10 11.68
C ILE A 92 -4.32 -7.15 10.61
N TRP A 93 -4.22 -6.70 9.36
CA TRP A 93 -4.08 -7.55 8.19
C TRP A 93 -2.83 -7.17 7.39
N PHE A 94 -2.11 -8.17 6.92
CA PHE A 94 -0.90 -7.96 6.12
C PHE A 94 -1.04 -8.65 4.76
N ALA A 95 -0.72 -7.91 3.69
CA ALA A 95 -0.76 -8.39 2.31
C ALA A 95 0.62 -8.22 1.65
N PRO A 96 1.36 -9.31 1.40
CA PRO A 96 2.70 -9.20 0.83
C PRO A 96 2.67 -9.05 -0.69
N SER A 97 3.64 -8.29 -1.21
CA SER A 97 4.02 -8.24 -2.62
C SER A 97 5.44 -8.75 -2.78
N VAL A 98 5.71 -9.46 -3.88
CA VAL A 98 7.07 -9.89 -4.21
C VAL A 98 7.43 -9.41 -5.61
N VAL A 99 8.50 -8.63 -5.71
CA VAL A 99 9.02 -8.10 -6.98
C VAL A 99 10.54 -8.20 -6.95
N SER A 100 11.16 -8.76 -7.99
CA SER A 100 12.62 -8.92 -8.08
C SER A 100 13.24 -9.57 -6.82
N GLY A 101 12.60 -10.62 -6.28
CA GLY A 101 13.04 -11.33 -5.08
C GLY A 101 12.86 -10.58 -3.75
N ARG A 102 12.34 -9.35 -3.77
CA ARG A 102 12.12 -8.51 -2.58
C ARG A 102 10.69 -8.62 -2.09
N ARG A 103 10.51 -8.68 -0.77
CA ARG A 103 9.20 -8.76 -0.13
C ARG A 103 8.78 -7.39 0.40
N TYR A 104 7.81 -6.79 -0.27
CA TYR A 104 7.08 -5.60 0.16
C TYR A 104 5.79 -6.03 0.86
N GLY A 105 5.07 -5.09 1.44
CA GLY A 105 3.71 -5.38 1.87
C GLY A 105 2.89 -4.17 2.25
N VAL A 106 1.59 -4.42 2.37
CA VAL A 106 0.61 -3.47 2.88
C VAL A 106 0.09 -3.99 4.21
N LEU A 107 0.13 -3.14 5.24
CA LEU A 107 -0.42 -3.41 6.56
C LEU A 107 -1.65 -2.54 6.77
N LEU A 108 -2.81 -3.18 6.91
CA LEU A 108 -4.08 -2.53 7.24
C LEU A 108 -4.34 -2.70 8.74
N SER A 109 -4.69 -1.61 9.41
CA SER A 109 -5.18 -1.63 10.79
C SER A 109 -6.50 -0.87 10.88
N ALA A 110 -7.54 -1.55 11.35
CA ALA A 110 -8.88 -0.98 11.57
C ALA A 110 -9.46 -1.48 12.89
N VAL A 111 -10.38 -0.69 13.46
CA VAL A 111 -11.10 -1.02 14.71
C VAL A 111 -10.18 -1.42 15.88
N LEU A 112 -8.94 -0.92 15.88
CA LEU A 112 -7.94 -1.20 16.90
C LEU A 112 -8.26 -0.43 18.19
N LYS A 113 -8.46 -1.14 19.30
CA LYS A 113 -8.89 -0.55 20.58
C LYS A 113 -7.78 0.16 21.36
N ALA A 114 -6.55 -0.29 21.20
CA ALA A 114 -5.39 0.26 21.88
C ALA A 114 -4.15 0.20 20.96
N PRO A 115 -3.16 1.10 21.13
CA PRO A 115 -1.96 1.07 20.31
C PRO A 115 -1.25 -0.28 20.33
N TYR A 116 -0.69 -0.68 19.19
CA TYR A 116 0.01 -1.95 19.03
C TYR A 116 1.30 -1.79 18.21
N GLY A 117 2.40 -2.33 18.73
CA GLY A 117 3.70 -2.27 18.08
C GLY A 117 3.92 -3.44 17.11
N ILE A 118 4.21 -3.13 15.85
CA ILE A 118 4.46 -4.12 14.81
C ILE A 118 5.95 -4.23 14.55
N LYS A 119 6.48 -5.44 14.71
CA LYS A 119 7.86 -5.78 14.37
C LYS A 119 7.90 -6.48 13.01
N PRO A 120 9.02 -6.41 12.26
CA PRO A 120 9.17 -7.15 11.01
C PRO A 120 8.92 -8.66 11.18
N GLU A 121 9.35 -9.25 12.29
CA GLU A 121 9.15 -10.67 12.59
C GLU A 121 7.68 -11.04 12.73
N THR A 122 6.85 -10.12 13.25
CA THR A 122 5.38 -10.30 13.34
C THR A 122 4.73 -10.42 11.96
N LEU A 123 5.36 -9.89 10.91
CA LEU A 123 4.91 -9.96 9.52
C LEU A 123 5.59 -11.12 8.77
N GLY A 124 6.38 -11.94 9.47
CA GLY A 124 7.11 -13.07 8.93
C GLY A 124 8.38 -12.70 8.17
N TYR A 125 9.00 -11.55 8.47
CA TYR A 125 10.38 -11.26 8.04
C TYR A 125 11.39 -11.94 8.98
N PRO A 126 12.63 -12.20 8.53
CA PRO A 126 13.68 -12.74 9.39
C PRO A 126 13.98 -11.84 10.61
N ALA A 127 14.54 -12.43 11.66
CA ALA A 127 14.98 -11.67 12.82
C ALA A 127 16.04 -10.63 12.45
N GLY A 128 15.93 -9.41 12.99
CA GLY A 128 16.88 -8.33 12.73
C GLY A 128 16.73 -7.65 11.36
N TYR A 129 15.66 -7.95 10.61
CA TYR A 129 15.34 -7.27 9.36
C TYR A 129 14.92 -5.82 9.63
N GLU A 130 15.29 -4.89 8.75
CA GLU A 130 14.82 -3.51 8.78
C GLU A 130 13.88 -3.25 7.61
N LEU A 131 12.76 -2.60 7.92
CA LEU A 131 11.80 -2.12 6.93
C LEU A 131 11.73 -0.60 6.97
N VAL A 132 11.24 -0.03 5.89
CA VAL A 132 10.82 1.37 5.82
C VAL A 132 9.30 1.37 5.60
N ALA A 133 8.59 2.13 6.43
CA ALA A 133 7.14 2.22 6.39
C ALA A 133 6.67 3.65 6.13
N VAL A 134 5.60 3.80 5.34
CA VAL A 134 4.95 5.07 5.04
C VAL A 134 3.44 4.89 5.11
N GLU A 135 2.74 5.84 5.74
CA GLU A 135 1.29 5.79 5.89
C GLU A 135 0.64 6.40 4.63
N SER A 136 -0.35 5.70 4.07
CA SER A 136 -0.87 5.95 2.73
C SER A 136 -1.79 7.17 2.61
N ASN A 137 -2.05 7.88 3.70
CA ASN A 137 -2.94 9.03 3.76
C ASN A 137 -2.26 10.32 4.22
N ALA A 138 -1.06 10.28 4.82
CA ALA A 138 -0.54 11.50 5.44
C ALA A 138 0.98 11.65 5.62
N SER A 139 1.86 10.69 5.30
CA SER A 139 3.28 10.84 5.67
C SER A 139 4.21 11.15 4.49
N SER A 140 4.76 12.36 4.49
CA SER A 140 5.86 12.82 3.61
C SER A 140 7.25 12.34 4.08
N THR A 141 7.29 11.67 5.23
CA THR A 141 8.45 11.01 5.79
C THR A 141 8.14 9.54 6.02
N ALA A 142 9.12 8.70 5.74
CA ALA A 142 9.05 7.28 6.04
C ALA A 142 9.74 6.99 7.38
N VAL A 143 9.23 6.01 8.11
CA VAL A 143 9.80 5.57 9.40
C VAL A 143 10.54 4.26 9.20
N VAL A 144 11.69 4.13 9.87
CA VAL A 144 12.40 2.85 9.94
C VAL A 144 11.72 1.97 10.97
N VAL A 145 11.49 0.71 10.62
CA VAL A 145 10.81 -0.28 11.43
C VAL A 145 11.75 -1.46 11.65
N SER A 146 12.03 -1.75 12.91
CA SER A 146 12.89 -2.86 13.33
C SER A 146 12.39 -3.47 14.64
N ALA A 147 13.02 -4.54 15.12
CA ALA A 147 12.69 -5.11 16.42
C ALA A 147 12.89 -4.11 17.59
N ALA A 148 13.88 -3.20 17.45
CA ALA A 148 14.21 -2.18 18.45
C ALA A 148 13.37 -0.90 18.29
N SER A 149 12.86 -0.62 17.10
CA SER A 149 11.92 0.48 16.81
C SER A 149 10.71 -0.07 16.06
N PRO A 150 9.74 -0.69 16.75
CA PRO A 150 8.54 -1.23 16.11
C PRO A 150 7.66 -0.13 15.53
N LEU A 151 6.92 -0.44 14.47
CA LEU A 151 5.92 0.47 13.92
C LEU A 151 4.76 0.59 14.91
N SER A 152 4.49 1.79 15.40
CA SER A 152 3.38 2.05 16.32
C SER A 152 2.07 2.25 15.55
N LEU A 153 1.18 1.25 15.62
CA LEU A 153 -0.19 1.41 15.16
C LEU A 153 -1.02 2.04 16.26
N MET A 154 -1.66 3.17 15.97
CA MET A 154 -2.55 3.85 16.92
C MET A 154 -3.94 3.22 16.92
N ALA A 155 -4.68 3.39 18.02
CA ALA A 155 -6.08 3.02 18.08
C ALA A 155 -6.87 3.71 16.95
N SER A 156 -7.82 2.99 16.36
CA SER A 156 -8.58 3.44 15.19
C SER A 156 -9.95 2.77 15.11
N GLY A 157 -10.87 3.37 14.36
CA GLY A 157 -12.15 2.82 13.95
C GLY A 157 -12.17 2.38 12.49
N LYS A 158 -13.37 2.39 11.89
CA LYS A 158 -13.57 2.06 10.47
C LYS A 158 -13.36 3.26 9.53
N TYR A 159 -13.49 4.48 10.03
CA TYR A 159 -13.37 5.71 9.22
C TYR A 159 -11.91 6.19 9.12
N ASP A 160 -11.20 6.07 10.22
CA ASP A 160 -9.82 6.47 10.50
C ASP A 160 -8.87 5.28 10.53
N PHE A 161 -9.21 4.19 9.85
CA PHE A 161 -8.30 3.06 9.64
C PHE A 161 -6.97 3.57 9.05
N SER A 162 -5.88 2.90 9.40
CA SER A 162 -4.55 3.20 8.86
C SER A 162 -4.10 2.13 7.87
N LEU A 163 -3.37 2.57 6.85
CA LEU A 163 -2.84 1.67 5.83
C LEU A 163 -1.39 2.05 5.53
N TRP A 164 -0.48 1.15 5.87
CA TRP A 164 0.95 1.36 5.78
C TRP A 164 1.54 0.55 4.64
N ASN A 165 2.36 1.18 3.81
CA ASN A 165 3.19 0.49 2.83
C ASN A 165 4.57 0.24 3.44
N LEU A 166 5.01 -1.02 3.42
CA LEU A 166 6.28 -1.49 3.99
C LEU A 166 7.20 -1.97 2.89
N SER A 167 8.45 -1.56 2.98
CA SER A 167 9.46 -1.81 1.95
C SER A 167 10.77 -2.25 2.59
N PRO A 168 11.50 -3.22 2.01
CA PRO A 168 12.84 -3.52 2.46
C PRO A 168 13.75 -2.31 2.22
N ARG A 169 14.71 -2.12 3.13
CA ARG A 169 15.81 -1.20 2.91
C ARG A 169 16.92 -1.92 2.14
N GLU A 170 17.31 -1.39 0.99
CA GLU A 170 18.38 -1.98 0.19
C GLU A 170 19.75 -1.72 0.84
N PRO A 171 20.82 -2.47 0.48
CA PRO A 171 22.15 -2.26 1.05
C PRO A 171 22.74 -0.86 0.86
N ASN A 172 22.36 -0.17 -0.22
CA ASN A 172 22.72 1.23 -0.46
C ASN A 172 21.88 2.23 0.35
N GLY A 173 20.98 1.72 1.20
CA GLY A 173 20.14 2.45 2.14
C GLY A 173 18.85 3.03 1.57
N TRP A 174 18.64 3.04 0.25
CA TRP A 174 17.37 3.44 -0.38
C TRP A 174 16.28 2.39 -0.13
N ALA A 175 15.02 2.82 -0.17
CA ALA A 175 13.87 1.91 -0.21
C ALA A 175 12.84 2.39 -1.23
N LEU A 176 12.32 1.47 -2.06
CA LEU A 176 11.19 1.75 -2.96
C LEU A 176 9.89 1.70 -2.17
N LEU A 177 9.17 2.82 -2.07
CA LEU A 177 7.85 2.89 -1.42
C LEU A 177 6.70 2.63 -2.40
N GLY A 178 6.92 2.93 -3.70
CA GLY A 178 5.94 2.72 -4.77
C GLY A 178 5.00 3.91 -4.95
N GLU A 179 3.77 3.68 -5.42
CA GLU A 179 2.77 4.75 -5.68
C GLU A 179 2.01 5.17 -4.39
N VAL A 180 2.74 5.51 -3.34
CA VAL A 180 2.15 5.85 -2.03
C VAL A 180 1.41 7.18 -2.09
N GLY A 181 0.31 7.29 -1.36
CA GLY A 181 -0.59 8.45 -1.38
C GLY A 181 -1.64 8.39 -2.50
N SER A 182 -1.29 7.87 -3.68
CA SER A 182 -2.23 7.75 -4.81
C SER A 182 -2.87 6.36 -4.93
N LYS A 183 -2.17 5.28 -4.54
CA LYS A 183 -2.67 3.90 -4.60
C LYS A 183 -2.78 3.25 -3.23
N TRP A 184 -3.61 2.21 -3.12
CA TRP A 184 -3.71 1.39 -1.91
C TRP A 184 -2.51 0.46 -1.73
N VAL A 185 -1.99 -0.06 -2.84
CA VAL A 185 -0.82 -0.94 -2.86
C VAL A 185 0.30 -0.16 -3.53
N GLY A 186 1.25 0.34 -2.75
CA GLY A 186 2.37 1.13 -3.26
C GLY A 186 3.20 0.32 -4.26
N VAL A 187 3.58 -0.91 -3.89
CA VAL A 187 4.34 -1.82 -4.74
C VAL A 187 3.49 -3.02 -5.14
N SER A 188 2.83 -2.90 -6.28
CA SER A 188 2.10 -4.00 -6.92
C SER A 188 2.96 -4.67 -8.00
N PRO A 189 3.03 -6.02 -8.07
CA PRO A 189 3.71 -6.73 -9.17
C PRO A 189 3.05 -6.50 -10.54
N ALA A 190 1.81 -6.02 -10.59
CA ALA A 190 1.21 -5.58 -11.85
C ALA A 190 1.86 -4.29 -12.36
N ARG A 191 2.27 -3.38 -11.46
CA ARG A 191 2.91 -2.09 -11.80
C ARG A 191 4.41 -2.18 -11.89
N VAL A 192 5.05 -2.67 -10.83
CA VAL A 192 6.50 -2.67 -10.68
C VAL A 192 7.03 -3.98 -11.24
N GLN A 193 7.76 -3.89 -12.36
CA GLN A 193 8.28 -5.06 -13.07
C GLN A 193 9.65 -5.46 -12.53
N GLN A 194 10.51 -4.47 -12.28
CA GLN A 194 11.88 -4.71 -11.86
C GLN A 194 12.35 -3.70 -10.82
N VAL A 195 13.14 -4.17 -9.86
CA VAL A 195 13.85 -3.36 -8.87
C VAL A 195 15.31 -3.79 -8.87
N TYR A 196 16.20 -2.84 -9.13
CA TYR A 196 17.63 -3.06 -9.19
C TYR A 196 18.34 -1.98 -8.35
N TYR A 197 19.27 -2.38 -7.48
CA TYR A 197 20.16 -1.45 -6.81
C TYR A 197 21.60 -1.67 -7.26
N ALA A 198 22.35 -0.58 -7.30
CA ALA A 198 23.80 -0.54 -7.33
C ALA A 198 24.30 0.21 -6.08
N ASP A 199 25.61 0.44 -5.98
CA ASP A 199 26.27 1.01 -4.79
C ASP A 199 25.58 2.26 -4.22
N THR A 200 25.11 3.17 -5.09
CA THR A 200 24.46 4.43 -4.67
C THR A 200 23.12 4.68 -5.34
N GLN A 201 22.69 3.80 -6.25
CA GLN A 201 21.53 4.01 -7.11
C GLN A 201 20.47 2.93 -6.87
N LEU A 202 19.20 3.34 -6.90
CA LEU A 202 18.06 2.44 -7.00
C LEU A 202 17.27 2.78 -8.26
N THR A 203 17.09 1.77 -9.13
CA THR A 203 16.37 1.85 -10.39
C THR A 203 15.14 0.94 -10.34
N VAL A 204 14.01 1.46 -10.79
CA VAL A 204 12.73 0.75 -10.75
C VAL A 204 12.05 0.87 -12.10
N THR A 205 11.81 -0.27 -12.75
CA THR A 205 11.01 -0.35 -13.97
C THR A 205 9.54 -0.48 -13.59
N VAL A 206 8.74 0.45 -14.10
CA VAL A 206 7.28 0.46 -13.96
C VAL A 206 6.62 0.34 -15.32
N ARG A 207 5.48 -0.35 -15.37
CA ARG A 207 4.63 -0.41 -16.57
C ARG A 207 3.35 0.38 -16.38
N GLY A 208 2.69 0.80 -17.44
CA GLY A 208 1.39 1.45 -17.36
C GLY A 208 0.73 1.66 -18.72
N ALA A 209 -0.37 2.39 -18.74
CA ALA A 209 -1.00 2.79 -19.99
C ALA A 209 -0.16 3.89 -20.67
N VAL A 210 -0.16 3.93 -22.00
CA VAL A 210 0.54 4.99 -22.75
C VAL A 210 0.07 6.36 -22.30
N SER A 211 1.01 7.27 -22.04
CA SER A 211 0.78 8.63 -21.53
C SER A 211 0.21 8.72 -20.11
N GLU A 212 0.08 7.60 -19.38
CA GLU A 212 -0.17 7.63 -17.94
C GLU A 212 1.03 8.26 -17.22
N THR A 213 0.78 9.16 -16.27
CA THR A 213 1.80 9.63 -15.33
C THR A 213 1.76 8.76 -14.07
N VAL A 214 2.87 8.12 -13.76
CA VAL A 214 3.05 7.28 -12.57
C VAL A 214 4.05 7.95 -11.63
N SER A 215 3.59 8.30 -10.43
CA SER A 215 4.43 8.90 -9.38
C SER A 215 4.99 7.82 -8.46
N ILE A 216 6.29 7.55 -8.52
CA ILE A 216 6.96 6.54 -7.70
C ILE A 216 7.77 7.20 -6.60
N ALA A 217 7.48 6.80 -5.35
CA ALA A 217 8.13 7.29 -4.16
C ALA A 217 9.25 6.36 -3.67
N PHE A 218 10.28 6.98 -3.10
CA PHE A 218 11.45 6.34 -2.53
C PHE A 218 11.78 6.96 -1.16
N ALA A 219 12.32 6.20 -0.22
CA ALA A 219 12.88 6.74 1.01
C ALA A 219 14.40 6.92 0.86
N SER A 220 14.88 8.13 1.15
CA SER A 220 16.31 8.47 1.08
C SER A 220 17.14 7.79 2.19
N PRO A 221 18.36 7.30 1.88
CA PRO A 221 19.32 6.81 2.87
C PRO A 221 19.86 7.91 3.79
N GLY A 222 19.72 9.19 3.41
CA GLY A 222 20.36 10.32 4.05
C GLY A 222 21.50 10.89 3.19
N SER A 223 21.40 12.16 2.83
CA SER A 223 22.43 12.97 2.18
C SER A 223 22.26 14.44 2.59
N SER A 224 23.17 15.32 2.15
CA SER A 224 23.04 16.76 2.35
C SER A 224 21.72 17.32 1.77
N ASP A 225 21.27 16.77 0.64
CA ASP A 225 20.07 17.26 -0.06
C ASP A 225 18.78 16.56 0.43
N HIS A 226 18.92 15.36 1.00
CA HIS A 226 17.80 14.51 1.40
C HIS A 226 18.07 13.84 2.76
N PRO A 227 17.54 14.37 3.88
CA PRO A 227 17.60 13.70 5.19
C PRO A 227 17.15 12.24 5.12
N ALA A 228 17.70 11.41 5.99
CA ALA A 228 17.33 10.00 6.07
C ALA A 228 15.81 9.86 6.30
N GLY A 229 15.16 9.00 5.52
CA GLY A 229 13.70 8.81 5.58
C GLY A 229 12.88 9.88 4.86
N LYS A 230 13.50 10.92 4.26
CA LYS A 230 12.79 11.84 3.36
C LYS A 230 12.25 11.07 2.16
N VAL A 231 10.97 11.28 1.84
CA VAL A 231 10.36 10.73 0.64
C VAL A 231 10.76 11.56 -0.58
N VAL A 232 11.32 10.90 -1.58
CA VAL A 232 11.65 11.45 -2.90
C VAL A 232 10.71 10.82 -3.91
N THR A 233 10.03 11.65 -4.70
CA THR A 233 9.09 11.17 -5.74
C THR A 233 9.67 11.42 -7.12
N VAL A 234 9.52 10.45 -8.00
CA VAL A 234 9.88 10.53 -9.42
C VAL A 234 8.61 10.31 -10.23
N ASP A 235 8.25 11.29 -11.05
CA ASP A 235 7.12 11.18 -11.97
C ASP A 235 7.58 10.60 -13.31
N CYS A 236 6.93 9.53 -13.72
CA CYS A 236 7.19 8.82 -14.96
C CYS A 236 6.00 8.92 -15.91
N VAL A 237 6.19 9.58 -17.05
CA VAL A 237 5.22 9.48 -18.15
C VAL A 237 5.51 8.20 -18.93
N ILE A 238 4.54 7.30 -18.97
CA ILE A 238 4.70 6.01 -19.63
C ILE A 238 4.76 6.21 -21.16
N PRO A 239 5.83 5.76 -21.84
CA PRO A 239 5.99 5.92 -23.29
C PRO A 239 5.10 4.95 -24.06
N SER A 240 5.15 5.00 -25.39
CA SER A 240 4.43 4.07 -26.27
C SER A 240 4.82 2.60 -26.07
N GLY A 241 6.03 2.33 -25.54
CA GLY A 241 6.49 0.99 -25.16
C GLY A 241 5.82 0.42 -23.90
N GLY A 242 5.07 1.24 -23.15
CA GLY A 242 4.33 0.81 -21.97
C GLY A 242 5.15 0.69 -20.68
N THR A 243 6.46 0.99 -20.71
CA THR A 243 7.38 0.88 -19.58
C THR A 243 8.30 2.09 -19.44
N ALA A 244 8.60 2.46 -18.20
CA ALA A 244 9.54 3.53 -17.86
C ALA A 244 10.39 3.15 -16.64
N ARG A 245 11.57 3.75 -16.50
CA ARG A 245 12.48 3.56 -15.38
C ARG A 245 12.62 4.82 -14.55
N ALA A 246 12.23 4.72 -13.28
CA ALA A 246 12.52 5.73 -12.26
C ALA A 246 13.88 5.46 -11.61
N ASN A 247 14.68 6.51 -11.42
CA ASN A 247 16.03 6.42 -10.87
C ASN A 247 16.22 7.41 -9.72
N VAL A 248 16.78 6.94 -8.61
CA VAL A 248 17.30 7.76 -7.50
C VAL A 248 18.77 7.42 -7.27
N PRO A 249 19.64 8.41 -6.95
CA PRO A 249 19.33 9.74 -6.44
C PRO A 249 19.02 10.80 -7.51
N SER A 250 19.22 10.52 -8.82
CA SER A 250 19.06 11.52 -9.88
C SER A 250 17.63 12.09 -10.00
N ALA A 251 16.64 11.40 -9.41
CA ALA A 251 15.22 11.73 -9.49
C ALA A 251 14.74 11.88 -10.94
N THR A 252 15.20 11.00 -11.82
CA THR A 252 14.91 11.03 -13.26
C THR A 252 14.05 9.84 -13.68
N CYS A 253 13.18 10.08 -14.66
CA CYS A 253 12.48 9.02 -15.37
C CYS A 253 12.90 8.95 -16.84
N VAL A 254 13.14 7.75 -17.34
CA VAL A 254 13.49 7.49 -18.76
C VAL A 254 12.63 6.36 -19.32
N ALA A 255 12.48 6.30 -20.64
CA ALA A 255 11.89 5.13 -21.29
C ALA A 255 12.75 3.87 -21.03
N ASP A 256 12.08 2.73 -20.91
CA ASP A 256 12.72 1.40 -20.83
C ASP A 256 12.56 0.65 -22.15
#